data_AF-A0A150NK29-F1
#
_entry.id   AF-A0A150NK29-F1
#
_cell.length_a   1.000
_cell.length_b   1.000
_cell.length_c   1.000
_cell.angle_alpha   90.00
_cell.angle_beta   90.00
_cell.angle_gamma   90.00
#
_symmetry.space_group_name_H-M   'P 1'
#
loop_
_entity.id
_entity.type
_entity.pdbx_description
1 polymer ?
#
loop_
_entity_poly.entity_id
_entity_poly.type
_entity_poly.pdbx_seq_one_letter_code
_entity_poly.pdbx_strand_id
1 'polypeptide(L)'
;MDCHDVFCWNGDWSGLLWSSRAFESLCYLDAQCRNRQCGCSRRCFSFYFFHWGFHAWAVYALVGLSLAYFGFRKREKYQLSVVFKPLFGKYADGPIATIIDTITIIATVIGVATTLGFGASQINGGLSYVFGIPNNSLVQVIIIIIATILFLISALSGLGKGVKILSNTNLILAVVLLAGVIVLGPTVKIFDTMTDSIGLYFQNFFRMSFRAAAFDESKRDWINQWTIFYWAWWISWSPFVGVFIARISKGRTIREFLTVVLLTPTVLSFIWFSAFGTLSTSLQNSGVDLIHFCHRRNSFCLF
;
A
#
# COMPACT_ATOMS: atom_id res chain seq x y z
N MET A 1 -0.70 -12.10 -20.97
CA MET A 1 -0.87 -11.50 -19.65
C MET A 1 -1.93 -10.45 -19.84
N ASP A 2 -3.14 -10.79 -19.41
CA ASP A 2 -4.39 -10.09 -19.76
C ASP A 2 -4.79 -9.12 -18.65
N CYS A 3 -5.84 -8.33 -18.88
CA CYS A 3 -6.32 -7.30 -17.93
C CYS A 3 -6.62 -7.82 -16.51
N HIS A 4 -6.82 -9.13 -16.34
CA HIS A 4 -6.92 -9.80 -15.04
C HIS A 4 -5.64 -9.67 -14.19
N ASP A 5 -4.46 -9.54 -14.81
CA ASP A 5 -3.17 -9.52 -14.11
C ASP A 5 -2.93 -8.20 -13.34
N VAL A 6 -3.62 -7.11 -13.70
CA VAL A 6 -3.61 -5.85 -12.91
C VAL A 6 -4.26 -6.09 -11.53
N PHE A 7 -5.35 -6.86 -11.50
CA PHE A 7 -6.02 -7.24 -10.25
C PHE A 7 -5.16 -8.19 -9.41
N CYS A 8 -4.45 -9.13 -10.07
CA CYS A 8 -3.48 -10.01 -9.40
C CYS A 8 -2.33 -9.25 -8.75
N TRP A 9 -2.04 -8.04 -9.23
CA TRP A 9 -0.95 -7.21 -8.79
C TRP A 9 -1.34 -6.12 -7.80
N ASN A 10 -2.49 -6.15 -7.11
CA ASN A 10 -2.59 -5.32 -5.90
C ASN A 10 -1.66 -5.89 -4.79
N GLY A 11 -0.36 -5.97 -5.08
CA GLY A 11 0.61 -6.94 -4.58
C GLY A 11 1.17 -6.57 -3.22
N ASP A 12 0.77 -5.43 -2.66
CA ASP A 12 1.03 -5.08 -1.28
C ASP A 12 -0.18 -5.34 -0.39
N TRP A 13 -0.70 -6.57 -0.45
CA TRP A 13 -1.71 -7.02 0.49
C TRP A 13 -1.22 -6.96 1.93
N SER A 14 0.08 -7.17 2.15
CA SER A 14 0.76 -6.94 3.43
C SER A 14 0.58 -5.52 3.92
N GLY A 15 0.80 -4.52 3.06
CA GLY A 15 0.62 -3.11 3.36
C GLY A 15 -0.84 -2.75 3.51
N LEU A 16 -1.76 -3.26 2.67
CA LEU A 16 -3.20 -3.04 2.85
C LEU A 16 -3.71 -3.57 4.18
N LEU A 17 -3.32 -4.80 4.56
CA LEU A 17 -3.67 -5.40 5.84
C LEU A 17 -3.01 -4.65 7.01
N TRP A 18 -1.71 -4.34 6.89
CA TRP A 18 -0.97 -3.60 7.90
C TRP A 18 -1.55 -2.21 8.12
N SER A 19 -1.82 -1.48 7.04
CA SER A 19 -2.43 -0.15 7.08
C SER A 19 -3.85 -0.20 7.62
N SER A 20 -4.64 -1.21 7.28
CA SER A 20 -5.99 -1.39 7.85
C SER A 20 -5.94 -1.61 9.36
N ARG A 21 -4.91 -2.33 9.82
CA ARG A 21 -4.66 -2.54 11.24
C ARG A 21 -4.10 -1.30 11.95
N ALA A 22 -3.35 -0.48 11.23
CA ALA A 22 -2.82 0.78 11.72
C ALA A 22 -3.90 1.88 11.85
N PHE A 23 -5.15 1.59 11.46
CA PHE A 23 -6.26 2.55 11.41
C PHE A 23 -6.52 3.23 12.76
N GLU A 24 -6.66 2.44 13.82
CA GLU A 24 -6.91 2.97 15.15
C GLU A 24 -5.72 3.81 15.65
N SER A 25 -4.48 3.39 15.37
CA SER A 25 -3.29 4.17 15.71
C SER A 25 -3.22 5.49 14.94
N LEU A 26 -3.56 5.49 13.65
CA LEU A 26 -3.61 6.70 12.82
C LEU A 26 -4.67 7.67 13.35
N CYS A 27 -5.84 7.16 13.72
CA CYS A 27 -6.90 7.94 14.35
C CYS A 27 -6.47 8.50 15.71
N TYR A 28 -5.90 7.68 16.58
CA TYR A 28 -5.63 8.05 17.95
C TYR A 28 -4.45 9.03 18.08
N LEU A 29 -3.44 8.90 17.20
CA LEU A 29 -2.26 9.74 17.19
C LEU A 29 -2.46 11.08 16.48
N ASP A 30 -3.53 11.29 15.71
CA ASP A 30 -3.86 12.64 15.25
C ASP A 30 -4.28 13.48 16.46
N ALA A 31 -3.52 14.52 16.79
CA ALA A 31 -3.72 15.33 17.98
C ALA A 31 -5.14 15.93 18.09
N GLN A 32 -5.85 16.06 16.96
CA GLN A 32 -7.23 16.55 16.87
C GLN A 32 -8.29 15.50 17.22
N CYS A 33 -7.90 14.22 17.33
CA CYS A 33 -8.78 13.07 17.55
C CYS A 33 -8.71 12.49 18.97
N ARG A 34 -7.86 13.07 19.83
CA ARG A 34 -7.56 12.58 21.19
C ARG A 34 -8.80 12.45 22.11
N ASN A 35 -9.91 13.11 21.78
CA ASN A 35 -11.15 13.15 22.57
C ASN A 35 -12.33 12.29 22.02
N ARG A 36 -12.07 11.29 21.16
CA ARG A 36 -13.10 10.30 20.71
C ARG A 36 -14.42 10.90 20.16
N GLN A 37 -14.38 12.07 19.52
CA GLN A 37 -15.59 12.68 18.95
C GLN A 37 -15.98 12.02 17.62
N CYS A 38 -17.28 11.94 17.31
CA CYS A 38 -17.82 11.35 16.07
C CYS A 38 -17.22 11.91 14.76
N GLY A 39 -16.72 13.16 14.76
CA GLY A 39 -16.06 13.76 13.60
C GLY A 39 -14.63 13.25 13.34
N CYS A 40 -14.00 12.59 14.31
CA CYS A 40 -12.65 12.07 14.19
C CYS A 40 -12.59 10.85 13.24
N SER A 41 -13.49 9.89 13.40
CA SER A 41 -13.48 8.64 12.60
C SER A 41 -13.61 8.94 11.10
N ARG A 42 -14.56 9.80 10.71
CA ARG A 42 -14.75 10.24 9.31
C ARG A 42 -13.47 10.84 8.71
N ARG A 43 -12.76 11.65 9.50
CA ARG A 43 -11.52 12.29 9.06
C ARG A 43 -10.37 11.28 8.92
N CYS A 44 -10.29 10.25 9.75
CA CYS A 44 -9.32 9.18 9.56
C CYS A 44 -9.51 8.46 8.23
N PHE A 45 -10.74 8.08 7.88
CA PHE A 45 -11.03 7.47 6.58
C PHE A 45 -10.59 8.36 5.41
N SER A 46 -10.80 9.67 5.51
CA SER A 46 -10.33 10.62 4.47
C SER A 46 -8.80 10.64 4.33
N PHE A 47 -8.04 10.44 5.41
CA PHE A 47 -6.58 10.31 5.34
C PHE A 47 -6.14 8.98 4.73
N TYR A 48 -6.81 7.88 5.06
CA TYR A 48 -6.58 6.60 4.39
C TYR A 48 -6.81 6.68 2.89
N PHE A 49 -7.92 7.29 2.49
CA PHE A 49 -8.25 7.51 1.09
C PHE A 49 -7.25 8.44 0.41
N PHE A 50 -6.67 9.39 1.15
CA PHE A 50 -5.60 10.24 0.65
C PHE A 50 -4.28 9.47 0.47
N HIS A 51 -3.88 8.65 1.43
CA HIS A 51 -2.61 7.91 1.37
C HIS A 51 -2.64 6.73 0.39
N TRP A 52 -3.79 6.09 0.20
CA TRP A 52 -3.96 4.88 -0.64
C TRP A 52 -4.84 5.07 -1.89
N GLY A 53 -5.36 6.28 -2.09
CA GLY A 53 -6.14 6.66 -3.27
C GLY A 53 -5.27 7.28 -4.35
N PHE A 54 -5.79 8.31 -5.02
CA PHE A 54 -5.22 8.84 -6.26
C PHE A 54 -3.72 9.19 -6.18
N HIS A 55 -3.24 9.74 -5.07
CA HIS A 55 -1.84 10.17 -4.93
C HIS A 55 -0.85 9.02 -5.08
N ALA A 56 -1.10 7.87 -4.43
CA ALA A 56 -0.24 6.70 -4.53
C ALA A 56 -0.20 6.16 -5.97
N TRP A 57 -1.38 5.95 -6.55
CA TRP A 57 -1.50 5.39 -7.89
C TRP A 57 -1.03 6.34 -8.99
N ALA A 58 -1.06 7.65 -8.76
CA ALA A 58 -0.50 8.64 -9.68
C ALA A 58 1.02 8.53 -9.81
N VAL A 59 1.74 8.25 -8.72
CA VAL A 59 3.19 8.01 -8.77
C VAL A 59 3.48 6.79 -9.66
N TYR A 60 2.73 5.71 -9.49
CA TYR A 60 2.86 4.50 -10.29
C TYR A 60 2.44 4.68 -11.74
N ALA A 61 1.37 5.41 -11.99
CA ALA A 61 0.91 5.75 -13.32
C ALA A 61 1.97 6.57 -14.06
N LEU A 62 2.61 7.55 -13.40
CA LEU A 62 3.65 8.37 -13.99
C LEU A 62 4.86 7.54 -14.42
N VAL A 63 5.40 6.73 -13.50
CA VAL A 63 6.58 5.89 -13.78
C VAL A 63 6.24 4.80 -14.80
N GLY A 64 5.11 4.12 -14.62
CA GLY A 64 4.65 3.07 -15.51
C GLY A 64 4.34 3.56 -16.93
N LEU A 65 3.70 4.72 -17.08
CA LEU A 65 3.43 5.31 -18.40
C LEU A 65 4.73 5.69 -19.10
N SER A 66 5.67 6.28 -18.38
CA SER A 66 6.98 6.65 -18.91
C SER A 66 7.71 5.41 -19.44
N LEU A 67 7.81 4.36 -18.63
CA LEU A 67 8.44 3.10 -19.03
C LEU A 67 7.69 2.39 -20.16
N ALA A 68 6.36 2.40 -20.16
CA ALA A 68 5.55 1.83 -21.23
C ALA A 68 5.77 2.55 -22.57
N TYR A 69 5.85 3.89 -22.54
CA TYR A 69 6.10 4.68 -23.72
C TYR A 69 7.49 4.37 -24.31
N PHE A 70 8.55 4.42 -23.51
CA PHE A 70 9.89 4.12 -24.01
C PHE A 70 10.06 2.65 -24.41
N GLY A 71 9.49 1.73 -23.63
CA GLY A 71 9.54 0.29 -23.91
C GLY A 71 8.81 -0.10 -25.19
N PHE A 72 7.56 0.35 -25.38
CA PHE A 72 6.76 -0.07 -26.53
C PHE A 72 6.89 0.86 -27.75
N ARG A 73 6.88 2.19 -27.55
CA ARG A 73 6.91 3.15 -28.66
C ARG A 73 8.32 3.40 -29.17
N LYS A 74 9.31 3.47 -28.26
CA LYS A 74 10.72 3.71 -28.60
C LYS A 74 11.57 2.44 -28.68
N ARG A 75 11.02 1.28 -28.31
CA ARG A 75 11.70 -0.03 -28.30
C ARG A 75 12.97 -0.05 -27.45
N GLU A 76 12.95 0.70 -26.36
CA GLU A 76 14.05 0.79 -25.41
C GLU A 76 13.94 -0.24 -24.29
N LYS A 77 14.99 -0.38 -23.48
CA LYS A 77 14.98 -1.21 -22.28
C LYS A 77 14.05 -0.62 -21.20
N TYR A 78 13.47 -1.49 -20.37
CA TYR A 78 12.67 -1.08 -19.20
C TYR A 78 13.57 -0.67 -18.02
N GLN A 79 14.40 0.35 -18.23
CA GLN A 79 15.25 0.95 -17.21
C GLN A 79 14.78 2.38 -16.96
N LEU A 80 14.91 2.86 -15.72
CA LEU A 80 14.43 4.20 -15.38
C LEU A 80 15.31 5.28 -16.02
N SER A 81 16.61 5.02 -16.15
CA SER A 81 17.56 5.88 -16.87
C SER A 81 17.12 6.25 -18.29
N VAL A 82 16.49 5.31 -19.00
CA VAL A 82 16.00 5.50 -20.38
C VAL A 82 14.96 6.61 -20.48
N VAL A 83 14.13 6.78 -19.46
CA VAL A 83 13.09 7.82 -19.42
C VAL A 83 13.71 9.22 -19.50
N PHE A 84 14.94 9.36 -19.00
CA PHE A 84 15.67 10.63 -19.00
C PHE A 84 16.50 10.87 -20.26
N LYS A 85 16.46 9.97 -21.26
CA LYS A 85 17.14 10.17 -22.55
C LYS A 85 16.85 11.51 -23.23
N PRO A 86 15.58 11.99 -23.30
CA PRO A 86 15.30 13.29 -23.90
C PRO A 86 15.91 14.47 -23.13
N LEU A 87 16.18 14.31 -21.84
CA LEU A 87 16.73 15.37 -20.99
C LEU A 87 18.26 15.43 -21.08
N PHE A 88 18.93 14.27 -21.07
CA PHE A 88 20.39 14.19 -21.03
C PHE A 88 21.04 13.94 -22.41
N GLY A 89 20.26 13.64 -23.44
CA GLY A 89 20.73 13.47 -24.82
C GLY A 89 21.90 12.48 -24.91
N LYS A 90 23.05 12.95 -25.41
CA LYS A 90 24.27 12.14 -25.59
C LYS A 90 24.86 11.57 -24.29
N TYR A 91 24.53 12.13 -23.13
CA TYR A 91 25.01 11.65 -21.83
C TYR A 91 24.10 10.59 -21.20
N ALA A 92 22.95 10.30 -21.83
CA ALA A 92 21.92 9.47 -21.27
C ALA A 92 22.24 7.97 -21.23
N ASP A 93 23.25 7.52 -21.97
CA ASP A 93 23.77 6.14 -21.93
C ASP A 93 25.11 6.04 -21.14
N GLY A 94 25.53 7.13 -20.50
CA GLY A 94 26.80 7.24 -19.76
C GLY A 94 26.67 7.09 -18.24
N PRO A 95 27.60 7.66 -17.45
CA PRO A 95 27.62 7.53 -15.98
C PRO A 95 26.33 7.98 -15.29
N ILE A 96 25.63 8.97 -15.84
CA ILE A 96 24.33 9.45 -15.33
C ILE A 96 23.29 8.33 -15.35
N ALA A 97 23.28 7.52 -16.41
CA ALA A 97 22.37 6.38 -16.54
C ALA A 97 22.60 5.36 -15.42
N THR A 98 23.87 5.02 -15.18
CA THR A 98 24.29 4.10 -14.12
C THR A 98 23.91 4.62 -12.74
N ILE A 99 24.07 5.92 -12.47
CA ILE A 99 23.66 6.53 -11.20
C ILE A 99 22.15 6.41 -10.99
N ILE A 100 21.35 6.77 -12.01
CA ILE A 100 19.88 6.68 -11.94
C ILE A 100 19.45 5.23 -11.68
N ASP A 101 19.98 4.28 -12.44
CA ASP A 101 19.61 2.87 -12.29
C ASP A 101 20.08 2.29 -10.95
N THR A 102 21.23 2.72 -10.43
CA THR A 102 21.72 2.32 -9.10
C THR A 102 20.80 2.84 -8.00
N ILE A 103 20.43 4.13 -8.03
CA ILE A 103 19.47 4.71 -7.08
C ILE A 103 18.13 3.98 -7.18
N THR A 104 17.70 3.65 -8.39
CA THR A 104 16.45 2.93 -8.65
C THR A 104 16.45 1.54 -8.00
N ILE A 105 17.55 0.79 -8.13
CA ILE A 105 17.71 -0.52 -7.50
C ILE A 105 17.72 -0.39 -5.98
N ILE A 106 18.49 0.55 -5.42
CA ILE A 106 18.54 0.77 -3.96
C ILE A 106 17.15 1.12 -3.42
N ALA A 107 16.46 2.07 -4.05
CA ALA A 107 15.11 2.47 -3.67
C ALA A 107 14.13 1.29 -3.70
N THR A 108 14.19 0.47 -4.74
CA THR A 108 13.36 -0.73 -4.87
C THR A 108 13.63 -1.74 -3.76
N VAL A 109 14.90 -2.00 -3.46
CA VAL A 109 15.30 -2.94 -2.40
C VAL A 109 14.79 -2.45 -1.03
N ILE A 110 14.91 -1.16 -0.75
CA ILE A 110 14.39 -0.56 0.49
C ILE A 110 12.86 -0.72 0.57
N GLY A 111 12.12 -0.38 -0.50
CA GLY A 111 10.67 -0.51 -0.52
C GLY A 111 10.18 -1.96 -0.33
N VAL A 112 10.84 -2.92 -0.97
CA VAL A 112 10.54 -4.35 -0.82
C VAL A 112 10.88 -4.83 0.60
N ALA A 113 12.01 -4.42 1.17
CA ALA A 113 12.40 -4.78 2.53
C ALA A 113 11.40 -4.28 3.58
N THR A 114 10.91 -3.04 3.43
CA THR A 114 9.86 -2.47 4.29
C THR A 114 8.58 -3.31 4.24
N THR A 115 8.15 -3.68 3.04
CA THR A 115 6.94 -4.50 2.82
C THR A 115 7.08 -5.90 3.45
N LEU A 116 8.25 -6.54 3.29
CA LEU A 116 8.56 -7.82 3.94
C LEU A 116 8.53 -7.71 5.46
N GLY A 117 9.04 -6.61 6.01
CA GLY A 117 8.97 -6.32 7.44
C GLY A 117 7.52 -6.24 7.95
N PHE A 118 6.63 -5.58 7.22
CA PHE A 118 5.21 -5.53 7.55
C PHE A 118 4.55 -6.90 7.48
N GLY A 119 4.85 -7.70 6.47
CA GLY A 119 4.38 -9.08 6.36
C GLY A 119 4.84 -9.93 7.55
N ALA A 120 6.12 -9.86 7.93
CA ALA A 120 6.67 -10.61 9.06
C ALA A 120 6.05 -10.20 10.39
N SER A 121 5.88 -8.89 10.63
CA SER A 121 5.17 -8.37 11.80
C SER A 121 3.72 -8.87 11.84
N GLN A 122 3.03 -8.88 10.71
CA GLN A 122 1.65 -9.36 10.62
C GLN A 122 1.53 -10.85 10.93
N ILE A 123 2.42 -11.69 10.37
CA ILE A 123 2.47 -13.13 10.65
C ILE A 123 2.79 -13.37 12.12
N ASN A 124 3.79 -12.68 12.68
CA ASN A 124 4.15 -12.82 14.08
C ASN A 124 2.99 -12.46 15.03
N GLY A 125 2.19 -11.45 14.68
CA GLY A 125 0.93 -11.14 15.36
C GLY A 125 -0.06 -12.28 15.38
N GLY A 126 -0.38 -12.82 14.20
CA GLY A 126 -1.33 -13.93 14.09
C GLY A 126 -0.85 -15.18 14.84
N LEU A 127 0.44 -15.50 14.74
CA LEU A 127 1.03 -16.60 15.49
C LEU A 127 1.00 -16.37 17.00
N SER A 128 1.21 -15.13 17.45
CA SER A 128 1.11 -14.77 18.86
C SER A 128 -0.31 -14.91 19.40
N TYR A 129 -1.31 -14.57 18.59
CA TYR A 129 -2.72 -14.70 18.95
C TYR A 129 -3.17 -16.17 19.03
N VAL A 130 -2.87 -16.96 17.98
CA VAL A 130 -3.37 -18.35 17.87
C VAL A 130 -2.54 -19.33 18.71
N PHE A 131 -1.21 -19.17 18.74
CA PHE A 131 -0.29 -20.15 19.32
C PHE A 131 0.49 -19.61 20.54
N GLY A 132 0.27 -18.36 20.94
CA GLY A 132 0.96 -17.77 22.10
C GLY A 132 2.45 -17.49 21.87
N ILE A 133 2.93 -17.50 20.63
CA ILE A 133 4.34 -17.22 20.30
C ILE A 133 4.70 -15.78 20.68
N PRO A 134 5.91 -15.51 21.23
CA PRO A 134 6.33 -14.15 21.55
C PRO A 134 6.31 -13.21 20.34
N ASN A 135 5.85 -11.99 20.56
CA ASN A 135 5.81 -10.95 19.54
C ASN A 135 7.00 -10.01 19.70
N ASN A 136 8.09 -10.29 19.00
CA ASN A 136 9.32 -9.51 19.10
C ASN A 136 10.13 -9.59 17.81
N SER A 137 11.12 -8.69 17.68
CA SER A 137 11.94 -8.57 16.48
C SER A 137 12.70 -9.86 16.14
N LEU A 138 13.07 -10.68 17.14
CA LEU A 138 13.78 -11.94 16.91
C LEU A 138 12.89 -12.93 16.14
N VAL A 139 11.63 -13.10 16.57
CA VAL A 139 10.71 -13.99 15.86
C VAL A 139 10.37 -13.46 14.46
N GLN A 140 10.25 -12.13 14.29
CA GLN A 140 10.04 -11.52 12.98
C GLN A 140 11.22 -11.79 12.03
N VAL A 141 12.47 -11.69 12.51
CA VAL A 141 13.66 -12.05 11.72
C VAL A 141 13.65 -13.53 11.34
N ILE A 142 13.28 -14.43 12.26
CA ILE A 142 13.15 -15.86 11.95
C ILE A 142 12.09 -16.10 10.86
N ILE A 143 10.93 -15.45 10.94
CA ILE A 143 9.87 -15.54 9.93
C ILE A 143 10.40 -15.09 8.56
N ILE A 144 11.14 -13.97 8.51
CA ILE A 144 11.74 -13.46 7.27
C ILE A 144 12.74 -14.47 6.70
N ILE A 145 13.62 -15.05 7.52
CA ILE A 145 14.61 -16.05 7.07
C ILE A 145 13.89 -17.27 6.49
N ILE A 146 12.89 -17.81 7.18
CA ILE A 146 12.11 -18.96 6.70
C ILE A 146 11.41 -18.62 5.38
N ALA A 147 10.72 -17.48 5.31
CA ALA A 147 10.04 -17.05 4.09
C ALA A 147 11.02 -16.85 2.92
N THR A 148 12.22 -16.32 3.19
CA THR A 148 13.28 -16.14 2.18
C THR A 148 13.79 -17.48 1.67
N ILE A 149 14.03 -18.46 2.54
CA ILE A 149 14.45 -19.81 2.13
C ILE A 149 13.37 -20.47 1.26
N LEU A 150 12.10 -20.40 1.68
CA LEU A 150 10.98 -20.93 0.89
C LEU A 150 10.86 -20.25 -0.48
N PHE A 151 11.04 -18.92 -0.52
CA PHE A 151 11.06 -18.16 -1.76
C PHE A 151 12.22 -18.59 -2.68
N LEU A 152 13.44 -18.76 -2.14
CA LEU A 152 14.59 -19.21 -2.92
C LEU A 152 14.39 -20.62 -3.49
N ILE A 153 13.84 -21.56 -2.70
CA ILE A 153 13.49 -22.90 -3.18
C ILE A 153 12.44 -22.81 -4.30
N SER A 154 11.41 -21.97 -4.13
CA SER A 154 10.39 -21.75 -5.16
C SER A 154 10.96 -21.09 -6.42
N ALA A 155 11.96 -20.21 -6.29
CA ALA A 155 12.60 -19.55 -7.40
C ALA A 155 13.46 -20.52 -8.22
N LEU A 156 14.19 -21.42 -7.54
CA LEU A 156 15.08 -22.39 -8.17
C LEU A 156 14.33 -23.57 -8.81
N SER A 157 13.13 -23.90 -8.35
CA SER A 157 12.31 -25.03 -8.85
C SER A 157 11.44 -24.72 -10.08
N GLY A 158 11.50 -23.49 -10.61
CA GLY A 158 10.79 -23.06 -11.82
C GLY A 158 9.58 -22.17 -11.53
N LEU A 159 9.80 -20.84 -11.53
CA LEU A 159 8.86 -19.79 -11.09
C LEU A 159 7.47 -19.80 -11.77
N GLY A 160 7.37 -20.29 -13.01
CA GLY A 160 6.24 -19.94 -13.89
C GLY A 160 4.86 -20.37 -13.36
N LYS A 161 4.75 -21.61 -12.86
CA LYS A 161 3.47 -22.15 -12.37
C LYS A 161 3.20 -21.82 -10.90
N GLY A 162 4.23 -21.90 -10.04
CA GLY A 162 4.09 -21.67 -8.61
C GLY A 162 3.65 -20.25 -8.26
N VAL A 163 4.32 -19.24 -8.82
CA VAL A 163 3.98 -17.83 -8.56
C VAL A 163 2.56 -17.49 -9.02
N LYS A 164 2.13 -18.05 -10.16
CA LYS A 164 0.77 -17.83 -10.66
C LYS A 164 -0.29 -18.43 -9.74
N ILE A 165 -0.07 -19.64 -9.24
CA ILE A 165 -1.00 -20.28 -8.29
C ILE A 165 -1.05 -19.50 -6.98
N LEU A 166 0.10 -19.16 -6.39
CA LEU A 166 0.15 -18.38 -5.14
C LEU A 166 -0.54 -17.01 -5.31
N SER A 167 -0.27 -16.30 -6.40
CA SER A 167 -0.88 -15.00 -6.67
C SER A 167 -2.41 -15.10 -6.82
N ASN A 168 -2.91 -16.08 -7.58
CA ASN A 168 -4.34 -16.30 -7.75
C ASN A 168 -5.02 -16.72 -6.43
N THR A 169 -4.43 -17.65 -5.68
CA THR A 169 -4.94 -18.08 -4.37
C THR A 169 -5.01 -16.91 -3.40
N ASN A 170 -3.95 -16.08 -3.34
CA ASN A 170 -3.93 -14.90 -2.48
C ASN A 170 -5.04 -13.91 -2.85
N LEU A 171 -5.29 -13.70 -4.15
CA LEU A 171 -6.41 -12.87 -4.62
C LEU A 171 -7.76 -13.42 -4.16
N ILE A 172 -8.00 -14.73 -4.32
CA ILE A 172 -9.23 -15.38 -3.90
C ILE A 172 -9.41 -15.22 -2.38
N LEU A 173 -8.35 -15.46 -1.60
CA LEU A 173 -8.39 -15.29 -0.15
C LEU A 173 -8.71 -13.84 0.25
N ALA A 174 -8.10 -12.85 -0.41
CA ALA A 174 -8.37 -11.44 -0.15
C ALA A 174 -9.83 -11.07 -0.47
N VAL A 175 -10.38 -11.55 -1.59
CA VAL A 175 -11.78 -11.32 -1.96
C VAL A 175 -12.73 -11.99 -0.98
N VAL A 176 -12.46 -13.25 -0.61
CA VAL A 176 -13.28 -13.99 0.37
C VAL A 176 -13.24 -13.29 1.73
N LEU A 177 -12.06 -12.83 2.17
CA LEU A 177 -11.92 -12.11 3.42
C LEU A 177 -12.71 -10.79 3.39
N LEU A 178 -12.56 -10.00 2.33
CA LEU A 178 -13.28 -8.74 2.16
C LEU A 178 -14.80 -8.96 2.13
N ALA A 179 -15.26 -9.95 1.37
CA ALA A 179 -16.67 -10.31 1.33
C ALA A 179 -17.18 -10.76 2.70
N GLY A 180 -16.40 -11.57 3.42
CA GLY A 180 -16.70 -11.98 4.80
C GLY A 180 -16.86 -10.79 5.74
N VAL A 181 -15.94 -9.82 5.70
CA VAL A 181 -16.05 -8.59 6.51
C VAL A 181 -17.29 -7.77 6.15
N ILE A 182 -17.62 -7.65 4.87
CA ILE A 182 -18.80 -6.88 4.43
C ILE A 182 -20.11 -7.55 4.85
N VAL A 183 -20.20 -8.87 4.74
CA VAL A 183 -21.42 -9.64 5.03
C VAL A 183 -21.61 -9.86 6.54
N LEU A 184 -20.53 -10.17 7.27
CA LEU A 184 -20.58 -10.42 8.72
C LEU A 184 -20.51 -9.13 9.55
N GLY A 185 -19.93 -8.06 8.99
CA GLY A 185 -19.85 -6.74 9.61
C GLY A 185 -21.11 -5.90 9.40
N PRO A 186 -21.12 -4.65 9.88
CA PRO A 186 -22.27 -3.76 9.72
C PRO A 186 -22.34 -3.21 8.28
N THR A 187 -22.87 -4.00 7.35
CA THR A 187 -22.86 -3.74 5.89
C THR A 187 -23.33 -2.33 5.52
N VAL A 188 -24.48 -1.89 6.03
CA VAL A 188 -25.03 -0.55 5.74
C VAL A 188 -24.07 0.54 6.19
N LYS A 189 -23.55 0.41 7.42
CA LYS A 189 -22.59 1.37 7.99
C LYS A 189 -21.28 1.42 7.19
N ILE A 190 -20.82 0.28 6.65
CA ILE A 190 -19.62 0.23 5.81
C ILE A 190 -19.80 1.10 4.57
N PHE A 191 -20.92 0.96 3.85
CA PHE A 191 -21.19 1.71 2.62
C PHE A 191 -21.55 3.18 2.89
N ASP A 192 -22.24 3.49 4.00
CA ASP A 192 -22.47 4.86 4.44
C ASP A 192 -21.15 5.57 4.76
N THR A 193 -20.27 4.89 5.50
CA THR A 193 -18.95 5.41 5.87
C THR A 193 -18.08 5.61 4.62
N MET A 194 -18.13 4.68 3.66
CA MET A 194 -17.42 4.82 2.38
C MET A 194 -17.88 6.07 1.64
N THR A 195 -19.19 6.21 1.41
CA THR A 195 -19.79 7.32 0.65
C THR A 195 -19.47 8.67 1.29
N ASP A 196 -19.68 8.79 2.61
CA ASP A 196 -19.41 10.02 3.34
C ASP A 196 -17.91 10.39 3.33
N SER A 197 -17.04 9.39 3.55
CA SER A 197 -15.59 9.61 3.58
C SER A 197 -15.01 9.95 2.21
N ILE A 198 -15.59 9.44 1.12
CA ILE A 198 -15.24 9.85 -0.25
C ILE A 198 -15.57 11.34 -0.46
N GLY A 199 -16.76 11.78 -0.04
CA GLY A 199 -17.15 13.19 -0.10
C GLY A 199 -16.19 14.08 0.68
N LEU A 200 -15.85 13.67 1.91
CA LEU A 200 -14.92 14.40 2.76
C LEU A 200 -13.48 14.42 2.20
N TYR A 201 -13.04 13.32 1.57
CA TYR A 201 -11.75 13.22 0.89
C TYR A 201 -11.64 14.26 -0.22
N PHE A 202 -12.62 14.34 -1.11
CA PHE A 202 -12.61 15.32 -2.20
C PHE A 202 -12.71 16.76 -1.68
N GLN A 203 -13.54 17.02 -0.68
CA GLN A 203 -13.65 18.35 -0.07
C GLN A 203 -12.32 18.82 0.54
N ASN A 204 -11.55 17.91 1.15
CA ASN A 204 -10.30 18.25 1.83
C ASN A 204 -9.04 17.99 0.98
N PHE A 205 -9.18 17.56 -0.27
CA PHE A 205 -8.09 17.06 -1.11
C PHE A 205 -6.90 18.02 -1.17
N PHE A 206 -7.15 19.29 -1.50
CA PHE A 206 -6.10 20.32 -1.58
C PHE A 206 -5.53 20.63 -0.20
N ARG A 207 -6.39 20.78 0.82
CA ARG A 207 -5.93 21.06 2.19
C ARG A 207 -5.00 19.97 2.72
N MET A 208 -5.30 18.70 2.44
CA MET A 208 -4.45 17.58 2.83
C MET A 208 -3.17 17.54 2.00
N SER A 209 -3.23 17.85 0.71
CA SER A 209 -2.06 17.89 -0.19
C SER A 209 -1.02 18.94 0.24
N PHE A 210 -1.46 20.08 0.77
CA PHE A 210 -0.58 21.16 1.23
C PHE A 210 -0.40 21.18 2.77
N ARG A 211 -0.72 20.09 3.48
CA ARG A 211 -0.58 20.02 4.95
C ARG A 211 0.91 19.89 5.32
N ALA A 212 1.55 21.02 5.62
CA ALA A 212 2.96 21.05 6.05
C ALA A 212 3.17 21.15 7.58
N ALA A 213 2.16 21.62 8.34
CA ALA A 213 2.23 21.91 9.77
C ALA A 213 3.47 22.73 10.20
N ALA A 214 3.74 23.83 9.49
CA ALA A 214 4.94 24.64 9.71
C ALA A 214 5.08 25.26 11.11
N PHE A 215 3.97 25.39 11.84
CA PHE A 215 3.93 26.08 13.15
C PHE A 215 3.48 25.17 14.31
N ASP A 216 3.37 23.85 14.08
CA ASP A 216 2.88 22.91 15.09
C ASP A 216 3.69 21.60 15.02
N GLU A 217 4.67 21.48 15.92
CA GLU A 217 5.57 20.34 15.97
C GLU A 217 4.84 19.01 16.20
N SER A 218 3.77 19.02 17.01
CA SER A 218 2.99 17.81 17.29
C SER A 218 2.25 17.31 16.04
N LYS A 219 1.71 18.23 15.23
CA LYS A 219 1.10 17.89 13.93
C LYS A 219 2.16 17.54 12.89
N ARG A 220 3.35 18.12 12.98
CA ARG A 220 4.47 17.82 12.07
C ARG A 220 4.98 16.39 12.27
N ASP A 221 5.10 15.95 13.52
CA ASP A 221 5.51 14.57 13.83
C ASP A 221 4.53 13.54 13.24
N TRP A 222 3.22 13.76 13.38
CA TRP A 222 2.21 12.91 12.73
C TRP A 222 2.34 12.91 11.20
N ILE A 223 2.59 14.07 10.58
CA ILE A 223 2.79 14.16 9.13
C ILE A 223 4.03 13.36 8.70
N ASN A 224 5.11 13.40 9.47
CA ASN A 224 6.33 12.65 9.18
C ASN A 224 6.07 11.13 9.28
N GLN A 225 5.42 10.68 10.36
CA GLN A 225 5.16 9.27 10.62
C GLN A 225 4.17 8.63 9.64
N TRP A 226 3.22 9.41 9.10
CA TRP A 226 2.18 8.88 8.21
C TRP A 226 2.35 9.38 6.79
N THR A 227 2.16 10.68 6.56
CA THR A 227 2.07 11.22 5.20
C THR A 227 3.40 11.12 4.47
N ILE A 228 4.49 11.59 5.07
CA ILE A 228 5.83 11.52 4.47
C ILE A 228 6.29 10.06 4.35
N PHE A 229 5.99 9.22 5.35
CA PHE A 229 6.26 7.79 5.28
C PHE A 229 5.60 7.14 4.06
N TYR A 230 4.28 7.31 3.87
CA TYR A 230 3.58 6.74 2.70
C TYR A 230 4.13 7.31 1.38
N TRP A 231 4.39 8.61 1.29
CA TRP A 231 5.00 9.20 0.08
C TRP A 231 6.37 8.59 -0.23
N ALA A 232 7.25 8.48 0.77
CA ALA A 232 8.57 7.88 0.61
C ALA A 232 8.47 6.41 0.20
N TRP A 233 7.51 5.66 0.77
CA TRP A 233 7.24 4.28 0.41
C TRP A 233 6.75 4.15 -1.04
N TRP A 234 5.76 4.94 -1.45
CA TRP A 234 5.26 4.92 -2.82
C TRP A 234 6.33 5.28 -3.84
N ILE A 235 7.14 6.30 -3.56
CA ILE A 235 8.25 6.69 -4.44
C ILE A 235 9.30 5.58 -4.53
N SER A 236 9.69 4.99 -3.40
CA SER A 236 10.73 3.94 -3.38
C SER A 236 10.30 2.68 -4.12
N TRP A 237 9.01 2.35 -4.06
CA TRP A 237 8.46 1.18 -4.72
C TRP A 237 8.11 1.41 -6.20
N SER A 238 7.90 2.68 -6.59
CA SER A 238 7.45 3.07 -7.92
C SER A 238 8.23 2.49 -9.11
N PRO A 239 9.55 2.25 -9.06
CA PRO A 239 10.24 1.67 -10.20
C PRO A 239 9.84 0.23 -10.47
N PHE A 240 9.76 -0.59 -9.41
CA PHE A 240 9.34 -1.98 -9.52
C PHE A 240 7.91 -2.10 -10.03
N VAL A 241 7.01 -1.34 -9.39
CA VAL A 241 5.60 -1.24 -9.77
C VAL A 241 5.43 -0.77 -11.22
N GLY A 242 6.14 0.31 -11.57
CA GLY A 242 6.05 0.93 -12.89
C GLY A 242 6.50 0.00 -14.01
N VAL A 243 7.59 -0.76 -13.81
CA VAL A 243 8.03 -1.78 -14.80
C VAL A 243 6.95 -2.86 -14.98
N PHE A 244 6.35 -3.34 -13.90
CA PHE A 244 5.29 -4.34 -13.97
C PHE A 244 4.07 -3.81 -14.74
N ILE A 245 3.54 -2.66 -14.32
CA ILE A 245 2.39 -2.00 -14.96
C ILE A 245 2.66 -1.73 -16.43
N ALA A 246 3.87 -1.27 -16.77
CA ALA A 246 4.27 -1.04 -18.15
C ALA A 246 4.17 -2.33 -18.98
N ARG A 247 4.73 -3.44 -18.50
CA ARG A 247 4.76 -4.71 -19.27
C ARG A 247 3.38 -5.28 -19.56
N ILE A 248 2.42 -5.14 -18.65
CA ILE A 248 1.05 -5.65 -18.83
C ILE A 248 0.12 -4.69 -19.59
N SER A 249 0.59 -3.49 -19.90
CA SER A 249 -0.20 -2.45 -20.57
C SER A 249 0.01 -2.37 -22.08
N LYS A 250 0.53 -3.42 -22.70
CA LYS A 250 0.81 -3.46 -24.14
C LYS A 250 -0.47 -3.20 -24.97
N GLY A 251 -0.39 -2.26 -25.91
CA GLY A 251 -1.48 -1.97 -26.85
C GLY A 251 -2.61 -1.10 -26.32
N ARG A 252 -2.54 -0.63 -25.07
CA ARG A 252 -3.52 0.31 -24.49
C ARG A 252 -3.22 1.74 -24.92
N THR A 253 -4.28 2.54 -25.08
CA THR A 253 -4.11 3.99 -25.21
C THR A 253 -3.65 4.61 -23.89
N ILE A 254 -3.03 5.79 -23.95
CA ILE A 254 -2.60 6.52 -22.73
C ILE A 254 -3.80 6.80 -21.81
N ARG A 255 -4.96 7.11 -22.40
CA ARG A 255 -6.20 7.37 -21.64
C ARG A 255 -6.64 6.12 -20.87
N GLU A 256 -6.77 4.98 -21.55
CA GLU A 256 -7.14 3.71 -20.91
C GLU A 256 -6.13 3.28 -19.85
N PHE A 257 -4.83 3.47 -20.12
CA PHE A 257 -3.77 3.22 -19.16
C PHE A 257 -3.99 4.01 -17.86
N LEU A 258 -4.14 5.33 -17.97
CA LEU A 258 -4.30 6.20 -16.81
C LEU A 258 -5.60 5.89 -16.06
N THR A 259 -6.71 5.70 -16.78
CA THR A 259 -8.00 5.38 -16.16
C THR A 259 -7.94 4.07 -15.37
N VAL A 260 -7.37 3.00 -15.94
CA VAL A 260 -7.30 1.70 -15.25
C VAL A 260 -6.34 1.74 -14.06
N VAL A 261 -5.16 2.33 -14.23
CA VAL A 261 -4.12 2.36 -13.18
C VAL A 261 -4.53 3.27 -12.02
N LEU A 262 -5.25 4.36 -12.27
CA LEU A 262 -5.71 5.25 -11.20
C LEU A 262 -6.99 4.76 -10.52
N LEU A 263 -8.03 4.43 -11.30
CA LEU A 263 -9.36 4.20 -10.72
C LEU A 263 -9.51 2.81 -10.10
N THR A 264 -9.06 1.77 -10.80
CA THR A 264 -9.28 0.38 -10.37
C THR A 264 -8.76 0.13 -8.95
N PRO A 265 -7.48 0.46 -8.64
CA PRO A 265 -6.97 0.18 -7.32
C PRO A 265 -7.42 1.22 -6.29
N THR A 266 -7.72 2.47 -6.67
CA THR A 266 -8.30 3.47 -5.76
C THR A 266 -9.65 3.01 -5.22
N VAL A 267 -10.53 2.53 -6.11
CA VAL A 267 -11.85 2.01 -5.71
C VAL A 267 -11.70 0.79 -4.80
N LEU A 268 -10.78 -0.13 -5.12
CA LEU A 268 -10.53 -1.29 -4.26
C LEU A 268 -10.04 -0.87 -2.87
N SER A 269 -9.08 0.06 -2.80
CA SER A 269 -8.60 0.63 -1.54
C SER A 269 -9.75 1.25 -0.73
N PHE A 270 -10.63 2.01 -1.38
CA PHE A 270 -11.75 2.66 -0.69
C PHE A 270 -12.72 1.63 -0.10
N ILE A 271 -13.06 0.59 -0.86
CA ILE A 271 -13.90 -0.51 -0.36
C ILE A 271 -13.20 -1.23 0.80
N TRP A 272 -11.92 -1.56 0.64
CA TRP A 272 -11.13 -2.27 1.64
C TRP A 272 -11.06 -1.50 2.96
N PHE A 273 -10.58 -0.25 2.94
CA PHE A 273 -10.46 0.55 4.16
C PHE A 273 -11.81 0.89 4.79
N SER A 274 -12.87 1.05 3.99
CA SER A 274 -14.22 1.24 4.53
C SER A 274 -14.71 -0.01 5.27
N ALA A 275 -14.49 -1.20 4.70
CA ALA A 275 -14.92 -2.46 5.30
C ALA A 275 -14.18 -2.75 6.61
N PHE A 276 -12.84 -2.78 6.57
CA PHE A 276 -12.04 -3.09 7.75
C PHE A 276 -12.05 -1.97 8.80
N GLY A 277 -11.96 -0.70 8.39
CA GLY A 277 -11.98 0.42 9.33
C GLY A 277 -13.32 0.57 10.03
N THR A 278 -14.44 0.40 9.31
CA THR A 278 -15.78 0.48 9.94
C THR A 278 -16.02 -0.70 10.88
N LEU A 279 -15.55 -1.90 10.53
CA LEU A 279 -15.60 -3.05 11.43
C LEU A 279 -14.80 -2.77 12.71
N SER A 280 -13.55 -2.28 12.58
CA SER A 280 -12.69 -1.90 13.71
C SER A 280 -13.37 -0.90 14.63
N THR A 281 -13.84 0.22 14.10
CA THR A 281 -14.51 1.26 14.90
C THR A 281 -15.80 0.76 15.53
N SER A 282 -16.52 -0.15 14.87
CA SER A 282 -17.75 -0.71 15.43
C SER A 282 -17.47 -1.67 16.60
N LEU A 283 -16.41 -2.48 16.49
CA LEU A 283 -15.94 -3.32 17.60
C LEU A 283 -15.44 -2.46 18.78
N GLN A 284 -14.65 -1.42 18.50
CA GLN A 284 -14.19 -0.48 19.51
C GLN A 284 -15.37 0.19 20.26
N ASN A 285 -16.41 0.58 19.54
CA ASN A 285 -17.61 1.19 20.12
C ASN A 285 -18.48 0.19 20.91
N SER A 286 -18.42 -1.11 20.58
CA SER A 286 -19.09 -2.17 21.35
C SER A 286 -18.42 -2.48 22.70
N GLY A 287 -17.31 -1.80 23.03
CA GLY A 287 -16.60 -1.93 24.30
C GLY A 287 -15.36 -2.82 24.27
N VAL A 288 -14.97 -3.33 23.09
CA VAL A 288 -13.68 -4.00 22.91
C VAL A 288 -12.58 -2.94 22.85
N ASP A 289 -11.69 -2.89 23.85
CA ASP A 289 -10.60 -1.90 23.86
C ASP A 289 -9.44 -2.32 22.94
N LEU A 290 -9.59 -2.08 21.63
CA LEU A 290 -8.56 -2.37 20.65
C LEU A 290 -7.31 -1.51 20.91
N ILE A 291 -7.46 -0.29 21.44
CA ILE A 291 -6.35 0.64 21.70
C ILE A 291 -5.42 0.10 22.80
N HIS A 292 -5.95 -0.51 23.87
CA HIS A 292 -5.13 -1.11 24.92
C HIS A 292 -4.31 -2.31 24.40
N PHE A 293 -4.84 -3.11 23.46
CA PHE A 293 -4.07 -4.17 22.80
C PHE A 293 -2.90 -3.61 21.98
N CYS A 294 -3.05 -2.43 21.37
CA CYS A 294 -1.97 -1.77 20.63
C CYS A 294 -0.80 -1.32 21.52
N HIS A 295 -1.11 -0.84 22.74
CA HIS A 295 -0.14 -0.20 23.63
C HIS A 295 0.67 -1.19 24.49
N ARG A 296 0.11 -2.36 24.84
CA ARG A 296 0.83 -3.41 25.61
C ARG A 296 1.73 -4.31 24.77
N ARG A 297 1.49 -4.43 23.45
CA ARG A 297 2.19 -5.39 22.57
C ARG A 297 3.04 -4.75 21.46
N ASN A 298 3.31 -3.44 21.52
CA ASN A 298 4.05 -2.70 20.50
C ASN A 298 3.57 -3.06 19.08
N SER A 299 2.32 -2.67 18.79
CA SER A 299 1.46 -2.97 17.63
C SER A 299 0.33 -3.95 18.01
N PHE A 300 -0.72 -4.11 17.19
CA PHE A 300 -1.74 -5.21 17.24
C PHE A 300 -3.13 -4.79 17.77
N CYS A 301 -4.05 -4.40 16.85
CA CYS A 301 -5.49 -4.15 17.12
C CYS A 301 -6.46 -5.08 16.35
N LEU A 302 -6.05 -5.69 15.24
CA LEU A 302 -6.93 -6.55 14.45
C LEU A 302 -6.24 -7.89 14.25
N PHE A 303 -6.99 -8.95 14.63
CA PHE A 303 -6.63 -10.35 14.88
C PHE A 303 -6.22 -10.64 16.34
#